data_AF-A0A7Z9SBU3-F1
#
_entry.id   AF-A0A7Z9SBU3-F1
#
_cell.length_a   1.000
_cell.length_b   1.000
_cell.length_c   1.000
_cell.angle_alpha   90.00
_cell.angle_beta   90.00
_cell.angle_gamma   90.00
#
_symmetry.space_group_name_H-M   'P 1'
#
loop_
_entity.id
_entity.type
_entity.pdbx_description
1 polymer ?
#
loop_
_entity_poly.entity_id
_entity_poly.type
_entity_poly.pdbx_seq_one_letter_code
_entity_poly.pdbx_strand_id
1 'polypeptide(L)'
;MATSATPYGLKPMNLIGGQSYAGSTREIKIASGYAVNIYTGSIVSIVAAGTLEIVTTIGSNASQFPAGTVGVFVGCSYTDPSTSQKTFKQYWPTGTVASDAVG
;
A
#
# COMPACT_ATOMS: atom_id res chain seq x y z
N MET A 1 6.68 22.79 -16.84
CA MET A 1 6.33 21.37 -17.05
C MET A 1 5.77 20.87 -15.73
N ALA A 2 4.60 20.25 -15.58
CA ALA A 2 3.55 19.85 -16.49
C ALA A 2 2.19 19.97 -15.76
N THR A 3 1.14 19.90 -16.55
CA THR A 3 -0.29 20.07 -16.27
C THR A 3 -0.90 18.98 -15.38
N SER A 4 -1.88 19.39 -14.58
CA SER A 4 -2.76 18.61 -13.69
C SER A 4 -2.10 18.06 -12.42
N ALA A 5 -2.53 18.56 -11.27
CA ALA A 5 -2.35 17.89 -10.00
C ALA A 5 -3.15 16.58 -10.06
N THR A 6 -2.56 15.50 -10.54
CA THR A 6 -3.09 14.17 -10.28
C THR A 6 -3.19 14.02 -8.75
N PRO A 7 -4.34 13.62 -8.20
CA PRO A 7 -4.48 13.48 -6.76
C PRO A 7 -3.40 12.55 -6.20
N TYR A 8 -2.66 12.99 -5.18
CA TYR A 8 -1.55 12.25 -4.56
C TYR A 8 -2.01 11.05 -3.69
N GLY A 9 -3.17 10.46 -4.02
CA GLY A 9 -3.84 9.44 -3.21
C GLY A 9 -4.32 9.98 -1.86
N LEU A 10 -4.73 9.07 -0.97
CA LEU A 10 -5.09 9.43 0.40
C LEU A 10 -3.85 9.66 1.27
N LYS A 11 -3.91 10.61 2.19
CA LYS A 11 -2.85 10.84 3.18
C LYS A 11 -3.34 10.43 4.57
N PRO A 12 -2.56 9.66 5.35
CA PRO A 12 -2.86 9.45 6.76
C PRO A 12 -2.89 10.79 7.51
N MET A 13 -3.97 11.04 8.23
CA MET A 13 -4.17 12.23 9.03
C MET A 13 -4.28 11.84 10.51
N ASN A 14 -4.44 12.86 11.34
CA ASN A 14 -4.65 12.76 12.78
C ASN A 14 -5.78 11.79 13.14
N LEU A 15 -5.71 11.26 14.36
CA LEU A 15 -6.83 10.50 14.91
C LEU A 15 -8.05 11.42 15.04
N ILE A 16 -9.23 10.84 14.82
CA ILE A 16 -10.49 11.50 15.14
C ILE A 16 -10.51 11.80 16.66
N GLY A 17 -10.42 13.09 17.01
CA GLY A 17 -10.17 13.53 18.39
C GLY A 17 -8.92 14.40 18.59
N GLY A 18 -8.15 14.68 17.52
CA GLY A 18 -7.14 15.75 17.51
C GLY A 18 -5.72 15.31 17.86
N GLN A 19 -5.48 14.03 18.17
CA GLN A 19 -4.12 13.52 18.34
C GLN A 19 -3.37 13.52 17.00
N SER A 20 -2.18 14.11 16.98
CA SER A 20 -1.33 14.14 15.78
C SER A 20 -1.06 12.74 15.25
N TYR A 21 -1.01 12.59 13.92
CA TYR A 21 -0.58 11.34 13.33
C TYR A 21 0.89 11.07 13.72
N ALA A 22 1.10 10.05 14.56
CA ALA A 22 2.42 9.71 15.10
C ALA A 22 3.25 8.78 14.19
N GLY A 23 2.83 8.57 12.94
CA GLY A 23 3.58 7.71 12.02
C GLY A 23 3.42 6.21 12.26
N SER A 24 2.41 5.78 13.02
CA SER A 24 2.19 4.35 13.30
C SER A 24 1.74 3.61 12.04
N THR A 25 2.51 2.61 11.62
CA THR A 25 2.19 1.72 10.50
C THR A 25 2.01 0.28 10.99
N ARG A 26 1.38 -0.55 10.16
CA ARG A 26 1.33 -2.01 10.35
C ARG A 26 2.07 -2.64 9.19
N GLU A 27 2.92 -3.63 9.46
CA GLU A 27 3.56 -4.41 8.41
C GLU A 27 2.69 -5.63 8.09
N ILE A 28 2.22 -5.71 6.85
CA ILE A 28 1.43 -6.82 6.34
C ILE A 28 2.15 -7.38 5.11
N LYS A 29 2.16 -8.70 4.97
CA LYS A 29 2.83 -9.39 3.86
C LYS A 29 2.29 -8.93 2.51
N ILE A 30 3.19 -8.72 1.55
CA ILE A 30 2.84 -8.56 0.13
C ILE A 30 3.18 -9.89 -0.57
N ALA A 31 2.32 -10.36 -1.48
CA ALA A 31 2.60 -11.58 -2.23
C ALA A 31 3.87 -11.41 -3.07
N SER A 32 4.82 -12.35 -2.95
CA SER A 32 6.00 -12.38 -3.81
C SER A 32 5.57 -12.50 -5.27
N GLY A 33 6.08 -11.63 -6.14
CA GLY A 33 5.69 -11.58 -7.55
C GLY A 33 4.35 -10.90 -7.81
N TYR A 34 3.76 -10.19 -6.83
CA TYR A 34 2.53 -9.43 -7.05
C TYR A 34 2.69 -8.45 -8.22
N ALA A 35 1.89 -8.66 -9.27
CA ALA A 35 2.09 -8.08 -10.60
C ALA A 35 1.42 -6.71 -10.80
N VAL A 36 1.04 -6.03 -9.72
CA VAL A 36 0.43 -4.69 -9.78
C VAL A 36 1.24 -3.73 -8.91
N ASN A 37 1.48 -2.51 -9.43
CA ASN A 37 2.13 -1.47 -8.64
C ASN A 37 1.20 -0.99 -7.53
N ILE A 38 1.76 -0.82 -6.32
CA ILE A 38 1.05 -0.19 -5.20
C ILE A 38 1.81 1.08 -4.85
N TYR A 39 1.16 2.23 -4.99
CA TYR A 39 1.77 3.53 -4.70
C TYR A 39 1.32 4.05 -3.34
N THR A 40 2.14 4.87 -2.68
CA THR A 40 1.70 5.62 -1.49
C THR A 40 0.38 6.33 -1.76
N GLY A 41 -0.56 6.18 -0.82
CA GLY A 41 -1.90 6.77 -0.92
C GLY A 41 -2.95 5.86 -1.56
N SER A 42 -2.55 4.68 -2.03
CA SER A 42 -3.49 3.65 -2.51
C SER A 42 -4.21 2.99 -1.34
N ILE A 43 -5.50 2.67 -1.53
CA ILE A 43 -6.23 1.82 -0.58
C ILE A 43 -5.79 0.37 -0.80
N VAL A 44 -5.56 -0.34 0.30
CA VAL A 44 -5.16 -1.75 0.27
C VAL A 44 -6.06 -2.62 1.13
N SER A 45 -6.20 -3.88 0.73
CA SER A 45 -6.96 -4.90 1.45
C SER A 45 -6.14 -6.16 1.65
N ILE A 46 -6.44 -6.90 2.70
CA ILE A 46 -5.96 -8.27 2.88
C ILE A 46 -6.91 -9.20 2.15
N VAL A 47 -6.38 -9.97 1.19
CA VAL A 47 -7.15 -11.01 0.50
C VAL A 47 -7.14 -12.32 1.28
N ALA A 48 -7.93 -13.31 0.85
CA ALA A 48 -8.03 -14.61 1.52
C ALA A 48 -6.67 -15.33 1.67
N ALA A 49 -5.69 -15.03 0.81
CA ALA A 49 -4.32 -15.55 0.90
C ALA A 49 -3.48 -14.92 2.03
N GLY A 50 -4.01 -13.94 2.77
CA GLY A 50 -3.32 -13.27 3.86
C GLY A 50 -2.29 -12.22 3.41
N THR A 51 -2.36 -11.78 2.15
CA THR A 51 -1.45 -10.80 1.55
C THR A 51 -2.16 -9.49 1.20
N LEU A 52 -1.41 -8.40 1.17
CA LEU A 52 -1.87 -7.10 0.68
C LEU A 52 -2.06 -7.11 -0.83
N GLU A 53 -3.17 -6.51 -1.26
CA GLU A 53 -3.45 -6.17 -2.65
C GLU A 53 -4.06 -4.76 -2.74
N ILE A 54 -3.89 -4.10 -3.90
CA ILE A 54 -4.51 -2.80 -4.14
C ILE A 54 -6.02 -2.96 -4.29
N VAL A 55 -6.76 -2.07 -3.65
CA VAL A 55 -8.21 -1.95 -3.85
C VAL A 55 -8.46 -1.07 -5.06
N THR A 56 -9.13 -1.64 -6.07
CA THR A 56 -9.45 -0.96 -7.34
C THR A 56 -10.85 -0.34 -7.35
N THR A 57 -11.69 -0.64 -6.36
CA THR A 57 -13.03 -0.06 -6.21
C THR A 57 -12.96 1.37 -5.67
N ILE A 58 -13.93 2.20 -6.04
CA ILE A 58 -13.95 3.64 -5.71
C ILE A 58 -14.51 3.99 -4.33
N GLY A 59 -15.06 3.03 -3.58
CA GLY A 59 -15.58 3.26 -2.22
C GLY A 59 -16.88 4.07 -2.16
N SER A 60 -17.71 3.98 -3.20
CA SER A 60 -19.03 4.64 -3.25
C SER A 60 -20.13 3.72 -2.73
N ASN A 61 -21.35 4.24 -2.53
CA ASN A 61 -22.50 3.41 -2.16
C ASN A 61 -22.80 2.30 -3.19
N ALA A 62 -22.53 2.57 -4.48
CA ALA A 62 -22.70 1.59 -5.57
C ALA A 62 -21.46 0.73 -5.82
N SER A 63 -20.31 1.08 -5.27
CA SER A 63 -19.03 0.37 -5.43
C SER A 63 -18.26 0.45 -4.12
N GLN A 64 -18.75 -0.31 -3.14
CA GLN A 64 -18.20 -0.33 -1.79
C GLN A 64 -16.79 -0.93 -1.78
N PHE A 65 -16.00 -0.55 -0.79
CA PHE A 65 -14.72 -1.20 -0.57
C PHE A 65 -14.90 -2.69 -0.20
N PRO A 66 -13.98 -3.56 -0.65
CA PRO A 66 -14.05 -4.98 -0.34
C PRO A 66 -13.88 -5.22 1.17
N ALA A 67 -14.47 -6.32 1.63
CA ALA A 67 -14.19 -6.84 2.97
C ALA A 67 -12.68 -7.09 3.11
N GLY A 68 -12.11 -6.74 4.26
CA GLY A 68 -10.66 -6.83 4.49
C GLY A 68 -9.87 -5.60 4.05
N THR A 69 -10.52 -4.49 3.67
CA THR A 69 -9.83 -3.20 3.50
C THR A 69 -9.17 -2.77 4.80
N VAL A 70 -7.85 -2.57 4.78
CA VAL A 70 -7.05 -2.33 6.00
C VAL A 70 -6.56 -0.89 6.15
N GLY A 71 -6.49 -0.13 5.05
CA GLY A 71 -6.13 1.27 5.10
C GLY A 71 -5.37 1.76 3.87
N VAL A 72 -4.50 2.74 4.10
CA VAL A 72 -3.72 3.45 3.08
C VAL A 72 -2.29 2.93 3.08
N PHE A 73 -1.79 2.54 1.91
CA PHE A 73 -0.41 2.13 1.73
C PHE A 73 0.54 3.33 1.86
N VAL A 74 1.61 3.17 2.63
CA VAL A 74 2.59 4.25 2.91
C VAL A 74 4.02 3.89 2.46
N GLY A 75 4.26 2.64 2.14
CA GLY A 75 5.55 2.13 1.66
C GLY A 75 5.69 0.63 1.90
N CYS A 76 6.77 0.05 1.40
CA CYS A 76 7.11 -1.35 1.62
C CYS A 76 8.59 -1.52 1.96
N SER A 77 8.91 -2.64 2.59
CA SER A 77 10.27 -3.12 2.74
C SER A 77 10.41 -4.56 2.24
N TYR A 78 11.50 -4.85 1.56
CA TYR A 78 11.80 -6.19 1.03
C TYR A 78 13.30 -6.32 0.73
N THR A 79 13.79 -7.55 0.61
CA THR A 79 15.15 -7.82 0.13
C THR A 79 15.15 -7.79 -1.39
N ASP A 80 15.85 -6.82 -1.98
CA ASP A 80 15.84 -6.65 -3.44
C ASP A 80 16.59 -7.81 -4.12
N PRO A 81 15.96 -8.57 -5.02
CA PRO A 81 16.57 -9.77 -5.62
C PRO A 81 17.79 -9.46 -6.49
N SER A 82 17.93 -8.22 -6.96
CA SER A 82 19.08 -7.80 -7.79
C SER A 82 20.31 -7.41 -6.97
N THR A 83 20.11 -6.81 -5.80
CA THR A 83 21.20 -6.32 -4.95
C THR A 83 21.44 -7.17 -3.70
N SER A 84 20.49 -8.04 -3.36
CA SER A 84 20.45 -8.81 -2.11
C SER A 84 20.44 -7.96 -0.84
N GLN A 85 20.06 -6.68 -0.93
CA GLN A 85 20.02 -5.74 0.19
C GLN A 85 18.57 -5.44 0.61
N LYS A 86 18.34 -5.26 1.91
CA LYS A 86 17.05 -4.78 2.41
C LYS A 86 16.84 -3.35 1.94
N THR A 87 15.72 -3.13 1.25
CA THR A 87 15.37 -1.83 0.68
C THR A 87 14.02 -1.36 1.24
N PHE A 88 13.89 -0.05 1.40
CA PHE A 88 12.65 0.62 1.79
C PHE A 88 12.21 1.52 0.63
N LYS A 89 10.98 1.34 0.14
CA LYS A 89 10.42 2.11 -0.98
C LYS A 89 9.05 2.66 -0.62
N GLN A 90 8.70 3.81 -1.20
CA GLN A 90 7.36 4.40 -1.11
C GLN A 90 6.36 3.76 -2.08
N TYR A 91 6.77 2.75 -2.84
CA TYR A 91 5.88 2.01 -3.72
C TYR A 91 6.37 0.57 -3.86
N TRP A 92 5.43 -0.34 -4.11
CA TRP A 92 5.72 -1.71 -4.52
C TRP A 92 5.91 -1.76 -6.04
N PRO A 93 7.09 -2.16 -6.55
CA PRO A 93 7.29 -2.40 -7.97
C PRO A 93 6.64 -3.72 -8.39
N THR A 94 5.83 -3.69 -9.45
CA THR A 94 5.21 -4.88 -10.04
C THR A 94 6.21 -5.99 -10.28
N GLY A 95 5.81 -7.23 -9.95
CA GLY A 95 6.59 -8.43 -10.23
C GLY A 95 7.83 -8.60 -9.36
N THR A 96 8.01 -7.79 -8.30
CA THR A 96 9.12 -7.96 -7.35
C THR A 96 8.99 -9.32 -6.66
N VAL A 97 9.98 -10.20 -6.86
CA VAL A 97 10.05 -11.52 -6.24
C VAL A 97 10.85 -11.43 -4.95
N ALA A 98 10.16 -11.29 -3.82
CA ALA A 98 10.74 -11.25 -2.49
C ALA A 98 9.79 -11.90 -1.48
N SER A 99 10.26 -12.93 -0.78
CA SER A 99 9.45 -13.69 0.19
C SER A 99 9.26 -12.99 1.54
N ASP A 100 10.12 -12.01 1.82
CA ASP A 100 10.13 -11.17 3.03
C ASP A 100 9.45 -9.80 2.82
N ALA A 101 8.72 -9.64 1.71
CA ALA A 101 8.04 -8.39 1.38
C ALA A 101 6.90 -8.05 2.35
N VAL A 102 6.94 -6.83 2.89
CA VAL A 102 5.90 -6.26 3.77
C VAL A 102 5.62 -4.80 3.41
N GLY A 103 4.40 -4.34 3.67
CA GLY A 103 4.01 -2.93 3.57
C GLY A 103 2.74 -2.60 4.36
#